data_AF-A0A0A6XVB3-F1
#
_entry.id   AF-A0A0A6XVB3-F1
#
_cell.length_a   1.000
_cell.length_b   1.000
_cell.length_c   1.000
_cell.angle_alpha   90.00
_cell.angle_beta   90.00
_cell.angle_gamma   90.00
#
_symmetry.space_group_name_H-M   'P 1'
#
loop_
_entity.id
_entity.type
_entity.pdbx_description
1 polymer ?
#
loop_
_entity_poly.entity_id
_entity_poly.type
_entity_poly.pdbx_seq_one_letter_code
_entity_poly.pdbx_strand_id
1 'polypeptide(L)'
;IVTSYGKTENDVYVEQFNPGSPQFSDIQIYKSGKHTVGIKFGEVALTLRFKFESNPISSIKLAASYDKFPNESQKESINRLTIQKMLALFNSHQYEKNPNSSNSIGKCHEAITYYYFLKEFPNVAQVEPDECVELLRKYYSLVKTDVLEKLFRSTSTLVPVIKERLRQKYNTFKLESIELIPDSYIYDRLNTGDLQLILLVDKEYIVENISLKALAKRTNKITTKNPGIGTILGPTYFNVGSMESVVNEIKVKFLIGELSHTESLEIISSELGVKLRNATQDQLKMGIENLLGKAMMVVTFYDENISYCKEHSKIEDEVIVHVKTPTAIQNTLAWNNGLETISLRVKFSRGHNHGWSSIKLTSEYQLK
;
A
#
# COMPACT_ATOMS: atom_id res chain seq x y z
N ILE A 1 36.23 8.58 -14.79
CA ILE A 1 36.41 8.65 -16.26
C ILE A 1 35.47 7.62 -16.83
N VAL A 2 34.49 8.04 -17.63
CA VAL A 2 33.59 7.09 -18.31
C VAL A 2 34.04 7.02 -19.76
N THR A 3 34.36 5.81 -20.22
CA THR A 3 34.79 5.55 -21.59
C THR A 3 33.68 4.81 -22.29
N SER A 4 33.07 5.44 -23.30
CA SER A 4 32.10 4.80 -24.18
C SER A 4 32.80 4.43 -25.49
N TYR A 5 32.60 3.18 -25.93
CA TYR A 5 33.13 2.66 -27.19
C TYR A 5 31.98 2.54 -28.20
N GLY A 6 32.05 3.24 -29.32
CA GLY A 6 31.16 2.99 -30.46
C GLY A 6 31.72 1.99 -31.47
N LYS A 7 31.13 1.94 -32.67
CA LYS A 7 31.42 0.92 -33.69
C LYS A 7 32.66 1.23 -34.54
N THR A 8 33.16 2.46 -34.49
CA THR A 8 34.34 2.90 -35.22
C THR A 8 35.39 3.49 -34.27
N GLU A 9 36.66 3.53 -34.69
CA GLU A 9 37.77 4.06 -33.88
C GLU A 9 37.58 5.54 -33.48
N ASN A 10 36.72 6.29 -34.19
CA ASN A 10 36.40 7.69 -33.91
C ASN A 10 35.24 7.86 -32.90
N ASP A 11 34.63 6.77 -32.43
CA ASP A 11 33.51 6.82 -31.47
C ASP A 11 33.97 6.66 -30.00
N VAL A 12 35.23 6.95 -29.69
CA VAL A 12 35.73 6.90 -28.32
C VAL A 12 35.54 8.26 -27.66
N TYR A 13 34.48 8.37 -26.86
CA TYR A 13 34.23 9.55 -26.04
C TYR A 13 34.76 9.30 -24.63
N VAL A 14 35.61 10.21 -24.16
CA VAL A 14 36.14 10.19 -22.80
C VAL A 14 35.51 11.34 -22.03
N GLU A 15 34.50 11.05 -21.21
CA GLU A 15 33.98 12.03 -20.25
C GLU A 15 34.87 12.03 -19.00
N GLN A 16 35.48 13.19 -18.71
CA GLN A 16 36.17 13.40 -17.45
C GLN A 16 35.13 13.44 -16.33
N PHE A 17 35.19 12.47 -15.42
CA PHE A 17 34.39 12.48 -14.21
C PHE A 17 34.93 13.59 -13.28
N ASN A 18 34.29 14.75 -13.34
CA ASN A 18 34.60 15.91 -12.50
C ASN A 18 33.34 16.30 -11.72
N PRO A 19 33.00 15.58 -10.64
CA PRO A 19 31.85 15.92 -9.79
C PRO A 19 32.09 17.22 -8.99
N GLY A 20 33.22 17.93 -9.15
CA GLY A 20 33.58 19.02 -8.25
C GLY A 20 34.10 18.50 -6.91
N SER A 21 34.01 19.32 -5.86
CA SER A 21 34.48 19.02 -4.51
C SER A 21 33.28 18.73 -3.58
N PRO A 22 32.78 17.48 -3.55
CA PRO A 22 31.63 17.12 -2.73
C PRO A 22 31.94 17.29 -1.24
N GLN A 23 31.05 17.93 -0.49
CA GLN A 23 31.00 17.73 0.95
C GLN A 23 30.21 16.46 1.26
N PHE A 24 30.47 15.86 2.42
CA PHE A 24 29.77 14.64 2.84
C PHE A 24 28.24 14.85 2.89
N SER A 25 27.79 16.08 3.16
CA SER A 25 26.39 16.49 3.12
C SER A 25 25.74 16.43 1.73
N ASP A 26 26.54 16.41 0.68
CA ASP A 26 26.06 16.45 -0.71
C ASP A 26 25.85 15.04 -1.27
N ILE A 27 26.29 14.03 -0.53
CA ILE A 27 26.19 12.62 -0.89
C ILE A 27 24.88 12.07 -0.33
N GLN A 28 24.02 11.59 -1.23
CA GLN A 28 22.71 11.04 -0.91
C GLN A 28 22.74 9.52 -1.10
N ILE A 29 22.39 8.76 -0.07
CA ILE A 29 22.19 7.31 -0.20
C ILE A 29 20.70 7.07 -0.47
N TYR A 30 20.40 6.33 -1.54
CA TYR A 30 19.03 5.97 -1.88
C TYR A 30 18.92 4.48 -2.19
N LYS A 31 17.70 3.97 -2.19
CA LYS A 31 17.39 2.61 -2.63
C LYS A 31 16.56 2.68 -3.91
N SER A 32 16.85 1.83 -4.88
CA SER A 32 16.07 1.70 -6.11
C SER A 32 15.65 0.24 -6.29
N GLY A 33 14.35 -0.01 -6.38
CA GLY A 33 13.79 -1.36 -6.39
C GLY A 33 14.20 -2.20 -5.15
N LYS A 34 14.20 -3.53 -5.29
CA LYS A 34 14.40 -4.43 -4.15
C LYS A 34 15.86 -4.67 -3.76
N HIS A 35 16.80 -4.57 -4.70
CA HIS A 35 18.16 -5.10 -4.54
C HIS A 35 19.28 -4.10 -4.90
N THR A 36 18.95 -2.83 -5.14
CA THR A 36 19.92 -1.81 -5.54
C THR A 36 20.02 -0.72 -4.47
N VAL A 37 21.24 -0.43 -4.04
CA VAL A 37 21.59 0.75 -3.23
C VAL A 37 22.34 1.71 -4.13
N GLY A 38 21.98 2.98 -4.09
CA GLY A 38 22.63 4.03 -4.86
C GLY A 38 23.30 5.07 -3.97
N ILE A 39 24.45 5.55 -4.42
CA ILE A 39 25.18 6.67 -3.85
C ILE A 39 25.15 7.78 -4.89
N LYS A 40 24.38 8.82 -4.63
CA LYS A 40 24.14 9.95 -5.52
C LYS A 40 24.92 11.17 -5.07
N PHE A 41 25.42 11.92 -6.04
CA PHE A 41 25.97 13.25 -5.86
C PHE A 41 25.55 14.13 -7.06
N GLY A 42 24.88 15.25 -6.80
CA GLY A 42 24.30 16.09 -7.85
C GLY A 42 23.30 15.33 -8.73
N GLU A 43 23.54 15.29 -10.04
CA GLU A 43 22.70 14.62 -11.04
C GLU A 43 23.17 13.20 -11.39
N VAL A 44 24.16 12.68 -10.67
CA VAL A 44 24.77 11.38 -11.00
C VAL A 44 24.76 10.46 -9.80
N ALA A 45 24.64 9.16 -10.03
CA ALA A 45 24.77 8.17 -8.99
C ALA A 45 25.55 6.94 -9.42
N LEU A 46 26.23 6.36 -8.45
CA LEU A 46 26.71 4.99 -8.51
C LEU A 46 25.66 4.08 -7.89
N THR A 47 25.12 3.14 -8.66
CA THR A 47 24.23 2.10 -8.15
C THR A 47 24.97 0.79 -7.97
N LEU A 48 24.67 0.12 -6.86
CA LEU A 48 25.24 -1.14 -6.42
C LEU A 48 24.11 -2.15 -6.24
N ARG A 49 24.13 -3.22 -7.02
CA ARG A 49 23.12 -4.28 -6.98
C ARG A 49 23.75 -5.65 -6.83
N PHE A 50 23.33 -6.40 -5.81
CA PHE A 50 23.66 -7.82 -5.72
C PHE A 50 22.81 -8.60 -6.72
N LYS A 51 23.45 -9.39 -7.59
CA LYS A 51 22.78 -10.32 -8.49
C LYS A 51 23.54 -11.62 -8.59
N PHE A 52 22.81 -12.71 -8.79
CA PHE A 52 23.40 -13.97 -9.20
C PHE A 52 24.07 -13.83 -10.57
N GLU A 53 25.15 -14.57 -10.82
CA GLU A 53 25.84 -14.51 -12.10
C GLU A 53 24.99 -15.00 -13.26
N SER A 54 24.27 -16.10 -13.04
CA SER A 54 23.44 -16.74 -14.06
C SER A 54 22.14 -17.34 -13.50
N ASN A 55 22.16 -17.87 -12.27
CA ASN A 55 20.99 -18.52 -11.64
C ASN A 55 21.06 -18.49 -10.10
N PRO A 56 19.98 -18.83 -9.37
CA PRO A 56 19.93 -18.71 -7.90
C PRO A 56 20.93 -19.58 -7.10
N ILE A 57 21.60 -20.54 -7.73
CA ILE A 57 22.64 -21.38 -7.12
C ILE A 57 24.06 -20.92 -7.47
N SER A 58 24.21 -19.90 -8.32
CA SER A 58 25.50 -19.33 -8.71
C SER A 58 26.04 -18.34 -7.68
N SER A 59 27.31 -17.97 -7.82
CA SER A 59 27.94 -16.92 -7.02
C SER A 59 27.19 -15.60 -7.12
N ILE A 60 27.13 -14.87 -6.00
CA ILE A 60 26.56 -13.52 -5.94
C ILE A 60 27.64 -12.53 -6.39
N LYS A 61 27.36 -11.74 -7.43
CA LYS A 61 28.19 -10.62 -7.85
C LYS A 61 27.60 -9.29 -7.42
N LEU A 62 28.47 -8.34 -7.11
CA LEU A 62 28.11 -6.93 -6.96
C LEU A 62 28.20 -6.25 -8.32
N ALA A 63 27.06 -5.83 -8.86
CA ALA A 63 26.99 -5.08 -10.09
C ALA A 63 27.00 -3.59 -9.77
N ALA A 64 27.98 -2.88 -10.32
CA ALA A 64 28.03 -1.43 -10.30
C ALA A 64 27.46 -0.88 -11.61
N SER A 65 26.58 0.12 -11.52
CA SER A 65 26.05 0.88 -12.65
C SER A 65 26.10 2.36 -12.36
N TYR A 66 26.02 3.14 -13.43
CA TYR A 66 26.03 4.60 -13.37
C TYR A 66 24.66 5.09 -13.84
N ASP A 67 24.00 5.89 -13.01
CA ASP A 67 22.69 6.46 -13.30
C ASP A 67 22.79 7.99 -13.35
N LYS A 68 22.12 8.60 -14.33
CA LYS A 68 21.87 10.05 -14.38
C LYS A 68 20.46 10.32 -13.87
N PHE A 69 20.35 11.21 -12.90
CA PHE A 69 19.08 11.68 -12.37
C PHE A 69 18.65 12.94 -13.11
N PRO A 70 17.35 13.07 -13.40
CA PRO A 70 16.86 14.30 -14.00
C PRO A 70 17.12 15.48 -13.07
N ASN A 71 17.60 16.58 -13.64
CA ASN A 71 17.66 17.86 -12.95
C ASN A 71 16.24 18.42 -12.74
N GLU A 72 16.10 19.52 -11.99
CA GLU A 72 14.78 20.04 -11.63
C GLU A 72 13.90 20.35 -12.86
N SER A 73 14.45 21.01 -13.88
CA SER A 73 13.74 21.32 -15.13
C SER A 73 13.30 20.05 -15.89
N GLN A 74 14.14 19.03 -15.90
CA GLN A 74 13.80 17.73 -16.47
C GLN A 74 12.70 17.03 -15.67
N LYS A 75 12.75 17.07 -14.32
CA LYS A 75 11.68 16.52 -13.47
C LYS A 75 10.35 17.21 -13.74
N GLU A 76 10.33 18.53 -13.83
CA GLU A 76 9.12 19.27 -14.20
C GLU A 76 8.57 18.83 -15.55
N SER A 77 9.44 18.66 -16.54
CA SER A 77 9.06 18.25 -17.89
C SER A 77 8.46 16.83 -17.91
N ILE A 78 9.07 15.90 -17.19
CA ILE A 78 8.56 14.53 -17.02
C ILE A 78 7.20 14.56 -16.32
N ASN A 79 7.08 15.30 -15.21
CA ASN A 79 5.84 15.42 -14.45
C ASN A 79 4.71 16.04 -15.28
N ARG A 80 4.98 17.08 -16.07
CA ARG A 80 4.02 17.68 -17.01
C ARG A 80 3.56 16.67 -18.05
N LEU A 81 4.47 15.86 -18.62
CA LEU A 81 4.12 14.83 -19.58
C LEU A 81 3.20 13.76 -18.97
N THR A 82 3.51 13.28 -17.76
CA THR A 82 2.65 12.33 -17.03
C THR A 82 1.26 12.93 -16.79
N ILE A 83 1.18 14.18 -16.32
CA ILE A 83 -0.08 14.91 -16.12
C ILE A 83 -0.90 14.99 -17.41
N GLN A 84 -0.27 15.31 -18.54
CA GLN A 84 -0.93 15.39 -19.85
C GLN A 84 -1.46 14.02 -20.31
N LYS A 85 -0.65 12.96 -20.18
CA LYS A 85 -1.06 11.58 -20.51
C LYS A 85 -2.27 11.15 -19.67
N MET A 86 -2.27 11.45 -18.37
CA MET A 86 -3.40 11.16 -17.47
C MET A 86 -4.66 11.91 -17.89
N LEU A 87 -4.57 13.22 -18.18
CA LEU A 87 -5.71 14.01 -18.64
C LEU A 87 -6.28 13.51 -19.97
N ALA A 88 -5.43 13.08 -20.90
CA ALA A 88 -5.87 12.49 -22.15
C ALA A 88 -6.69 11.20 -21.91
N LEU A 89 -6.28 10.34 -20.96
CA LEU A 89 -7.04 9.15 -20.57
C LEU A 89 -8.41 9.50 -19.99
N PHE A 90 -8.50 10.50 -19.11
CA PHE A 90 -9.80 10.98 -18.60
C PHE A 90 -10.72 11.48 -19.72
N ASN A 91 -10.19 12.27 -20.66
CA ASN A 91 -10.98 12.84 -21.74
C ASN A 91 -11.43 11.81 -22.80
N SER A 92 -10.75 10.65 -22.86
CA SER A 92 -11.03 9.54 -23.79
C SER A 92 -11.71 8.35 -23.10
N HIS A 93 -12.22 8.54 -21.89
CA HIS A 93 -12.83 7.47 -21.12
C HIS A 93 -14.07 6.88 -21.80
N GLN A 94 -14.10 5.56 -21.88
CA GLN A 94 -15.24 4.78 -22.36
C GLN A 94 -15.50 3.64 -21.37
N TYR A 95 -16.73 3.56 -20.88
CA TYR A 95 -17.11 2.57 -19.87
C TYR A 95 -17.39 1.20 -20.51
N GLU A 96 -16.66 0.19 -20.05
CA GLU A 96 -16.86 -1.22 -20.35
C GLU A 96 -17.61 -1.89 -19.20
N LYS A 97 -18.82 -2.40 -19.48
CA LYS A 97 -19.67 -3.01 -18.46
C LYS A 97 -19.05 -4.32 -17.94
N ASN A 98 -18.51 -4.30 -16.72
CA ASN A 98 -17.92 -5.47 -16.07
C ASN A 98 -18.33 -5.57 -14.58
N PRO A 99 -18.62 -6.79 -14.05
CA PRO A 99 -19.05 -6.98 -12.66
C PRO A 99 -18.03 -6.62 -11.55
N ASN A 100 -16.73 -6.41 -11.84
CA ASN A 100 -15.71 -6.26 -10.78
C ASN A 100 -15.26 -4.80 -10.52
N SER A 101 -16.19 -3.90 -10.24
CA SER A 101 -15.96 -2.44 -10.17
C SER A 101 -15.15 -1.95 -8.95
N SER A 102 -15.21 -2.62 -7.80
CA SER A 102 -14.62 -2.08 -6.55
C SER A 102 -13.09 -2.06 -6.56
N ASN A 103 -12.43 -3.08 -7.12
CA ASN A 103 -10.96 -3.08 -7.24
C ASN A 103 -10.49 -2.00 -8.23
N SER A 104 -11.22 -1.84 -9.34
CA SER A 104 -10.93 -0.83 -10.35
C SER A 104 -11.06 0.60 -9.79
N ILE A 105 -12.05 0.85 -8.93
CA ILE A 105 -12.19 2.13 -8.20
C ILE A 105 -10.93 2.41 -7.37
N GLY A 106 -10.44 1.43 -6.60
CA GLY A 106 -9.22 1.56 -5.81
C GLY A 106 -7.99 1.87 -6.67
N LYS A 107 -7.77 1.11 -7.75
CA LYS A 107 -6.63 1.34 -8.65
C LYS A 107 -6.69 2.68 -9.40
N CYS A 108 -7.89 3.14 -9.77
CA CYS A 108 -8.05 4.49 -10.31
C CYS A 108 -7.74 5.55 -9.26
N HIS A 109 -8.17 5.36 -8.00
CA HIS A 109 -7.89 6.26 -6.89
C HIS A 109 -6.38 6.38 -6.60
N GLU A 110 -5.64 5.28 -6.65
CA GLU A 110 -4.17 5.27 -6.55
C GLU A 110 -3.52 6.14 -7.63
N ALA A 111 -3.87 5.92 -8.90
CA ALA A 111 -3.32 6.68 -10.03
C ALA A 111 -3.71 8.18 -9.98
N ILE A 112 -4.97 8.49 -9.63
CA ILE A 112 -5.44 9.87 -9.48
C ILE A 112 -4.71 10.58 -8.33
N THR A 113 -4.46 9.87 -7.23
CA THR A 113 -3.70 10.41 -6.10
C THR A 113 -2.30 10.81 -6.54
N TYR A 114 -1.61 9.92 -7.25
CA TYR A 114 -0.28 10.18 -7.81
C TYR A 114 -0.29 11.41 -8.72
N TYR A 115 -1.29 11.51 -9.63
CA TYR A 115 -1.50 12.68 -10.48
C TYR A 115 -1.59 14.00 -9.68
N TYR A 116 -2.35 14.03 -8.59
CA TYR A 116 -2.48 15.24 -7.77
C TYR A 116 -1.18 15.59 -7.02
N PHE A 117 -0.40 14.61 -6.61
CA PHE A 117 0.94 14.85 -6.07
C PHE A 117 1.87 15.51 -7.09
N LEU A 118 1.86 15.05 -8.34
CA LEU A 118 2.67 15.68 -9.39
C LEU A 118 2.26 17.13 -9.67
N LYS A 119 0.97 17.45 -9.55
CA LYS A 119 0.48 18.82 -9.68
C LYS A 119 0.91 19.73 -8.53
N GLU A 120 0.89 19.22 -7.30
CA GLU A 120 1.27 19.98 -6.11
C GLU A 120 2.79 20.13 -5.98
N PHE A 121 3.55 19.10 -6.39
CA PHE A 121 5.00 19.03 -6.27
C PHE A 121 5.64 18.87 -7.65
N PRO A 122 5.75 19.95 -8.45
CA PRO A 122 6.23 19.86 -9.84
C PRO A 122 7.67 19.33 -9.96
N ASN A 123 8.46 19.40 -8.89
CA ASN A 123 9.88 19.00 -8.86
C ASN A 123 10.11 17.63 -8.22
N VAL A 124 9.05 16.89 -7.85
CA VAL A 124 9.19 15.54 -7.28
C VAL A 124 9.76 14.58 -8.33
N ALA A 125 10.67 13.70 -7.93
CA ALA A 125 11.13 12.63 -8.81
C ALA A 125 10.11 11.47 -8.83
N GLN A 126 9.71 11.05 -10.01
CA GLN A 126 8.94 9.81 -10.20
C GLN A 126 9.93 8.63 -10.24
N VAL A 127 9.70 7.58 -9.45
CA VAL A 127 10.52 6.37 -9.52
C VAL A 127 10.28 5.62 -10.84
N GLU A 128 9.01 5.46 -11.23
CA GLU A 128 8.58 4.84 -12.49
C GLU A 128 7.55 5.74 -13.21
N PRO A 129 7.98 6.65 -14.12
CA PRO A 129 7.12 7.70 -14.68
C PRO A 129 5.90 7.24 -15.48
N ASP A 130 5.92 6.03 -16.04
CA ASP A 130 4.82 5.48 -16.83
C ASP A 130 3.83 4.66 -16.00
N GLU A 131 4.20 4.22 -14.79
CA GLU A 131 3.40 3.26 -14.01
C GLU A 131 2.02 3.83 -13.63
N CYS A 132 1.97 5.10 -13.22
CA CYS A 132 0.72 5.79 -12.92
C CYS A 132 -0.23 5.83 -14.13
N VAL A 133 0.31 6.07 -15.32
CA VAL A 133 -0.47 6.16 -16.57
C VAL A 133 -1.00 4.79 -16.97
N GLU A 134 -0.14 3.76 -16.90
CA GLU A 134 -0.52 2.38 -17.23
C GLU A 134 -1.53 1.82 -16.22
N LEU A 135 -1.39 2.16 -14.93
CA LEU A 135 -2.35 1.77 -13.90
C LEU A 135 -3.74 2.36 -14.20
N LEU A 136 -3.83 3.66 -14.52
CA LEU A 136 -5.10 4.26 -14.90
C LEU A 136 -5.65 3.61 -16.18
N ARG A 137 -4.85 3.48 -17.24
CA ARG A 137 -5.26 2.89 -18.52
C ARG A 137 -5.84 1.48 -18.35
N LYS A 138 -5.30 0.68 -17.44
CA LYS A 138 -5.76 -0.69 -17.20
C LYS A 138 -7.13 -0.77 -16.54
N TYR A 139 -7.50 0.20 -15.70
CA TYR A 139 -8.70 0.09 -14.84
C TYR A 139 -9.78 1.12 -15.13
N TYR A 140 -9.46 2.26 -15.77
CA TYR A 140 -10.40 3.36 -15.95
C TYR A 140 -11.67 2.97 -16.71
N SER A 141 -11.57 2.13 -17.76
CA SER A 141 -12.74 1.68 -18.53
C SER A 141 -13.70 0.83 -17.69
N LEU A 142 -13.23 0.22 -16.61
CA LEU A 142 -14.05 -0.65 -15.73
C LEU A 142 -14.81 0.14 -14.65
N VAL A 143 -14.63 1.47 -14.58
CA VAL A 143 -15.31 2.35 -13.65
C VAL A 143 -16.31 3.19 -14.42
N LYS A 144 -17.55 3.30 -13.92
CA LYS A 144 -18.57 4.15 -14.56
C LYS A 144 -18.08 5.60 -14.62
N THR A 145 -18.43 6.29 -15.71
CA THR A 145 -18.03 7.68 -15.96
C THR A 145 -18.38 8.61 -14.79
N ASP A 146 -19.58 8.53 -14.23
CA ASP A 146 -20.02 9.35 -13.11
C ASP A 146 -19.20 9.09 -11.82
N VAL A 147 -18.83 7.83 -11.57
CA VAL A 147 -17.98 7.44 -10.45
C VAL A 147 -16.54 7.91 -10.67
N LEU A 148 -16.02 7.78 -11.89
CA LEU A 148 -14.66 8.22 -12.24
C LEU A 148 -14.51 9.74 -12.09
N GLU A 149 -15.49 10.52 -12.53
CA GLU A 149 -15.52 11.97 -12.35
C GLU A 149 -15.55 12.38 -10.87
N LYS A 150 -16.39 11.73 -10.07
CA LYS A 150 -16.45 11.93 -8.61
C LYS A 150 -15.14 11.59 -7.93
N LEU A 151 -14.52 10.47 -8.30
CA LEU A 151 -13.20 10.07 -7.81
C LEU A 151 -12.16 11.13 -8.15
N PHE A 152 -12.10 11.57 -9.42
CA PHE A 152 -11.15 12.58 -9.88
C PHE A 152 -11.29 13.87 -9.05
N ARG A 153 -12.50 14.41 -8.95
CA ARG A 153 -12.77 15.63 -8.17
C ARG A 153 -12.42 15.46 -6.69
N SER A 154 -12.89 14.37 -6.06
CA SER A 154 -12.74 14.17 -4.61
C SER A 154 -11.30 13.91 -4.19
N THR A 155 -10.53 13.21 -5.01
CA THR A 155 -9.11 12.93 -4.72
C THR A 155 -8.25 14.20 -4.70
N SER A 156 -8.71 15.30 -5.32
CA SER A 156 -8.02 16.59 -5.21
C SER A 156 -7.88 17.08 -3.75
N THR A 157 -8.79 16.67 -2.87
CA THR A 157 -8.78 17.04 -1.44
C THR A 157 -7.74 16.26 -0.62
N LEU A 158 -7.17 15.20 -1.18
CA LEU A 158 -6.30 14.27 -0.46
C LEU A 158 -4.90 14.84 -0.23
N VAL A 159 -4.28 15.46 -1.24
CA VAL A 159 -2.91 15.97 -1.12
C VAL A 159 -2.77 17.03 -0.02
N PRO A 160 -3.68 18.02 0.12
CA PRO A 160 -3.65 18.96 1.24
C PRO A 160 -3.69 18.28 2.61
N VAL A 161 -4.52 17.25 2.76
CA VAL A 161 -4.69 16.50 4.01
C VAL A 161 -3.41 15.74 4.37
N ILE A 162 -2.77 15.08 3.40
CA ILE A 162 -1.50 14.39 3.62
C ILE A 162 -0.39 15.38 3.97
N LYS A 163 -0.30 16.48 3.22
CA LYS A 163 0.70 17.54 3.45
C LYS A 163 0.58 18.11 4.86
N GLU A 164 -0.63 18.37 5.31
CA GLU A 164 -0.89 18.83 6.68
C GLU A 164 -0.46 17.78 7.72
N ARG A 165 -0.80 16.51 7.51
CA ARG A 165 -0.37 15.44 8.42
C ARG A 165 1.15 15.31 8.49
N LEU A 166 1.84 15.37 7.36
CA LEU A 166 3.30 15.33 7.30
C LEU A 166 3.95 16.53 7.98
N ARG A 167 3.36 17.74 7.86
CA ARG A 167 3.79 18.92 8.63
C ARG A 167 3.62 18.74 10.12
N GLN A 168 2.51 18.14 10.57
CA GLN A 168 2.32 17.85 11.99
C GLN A 168 3.36 16.87 12.54
N LYS A 169 3.81 15.92 11.71
CA LYS A 169 4.79 14.89 12.09
C LYS A 169 6.24 15.38 12.06
N TYR A 170 6.60 16.17 11.05
CA TYR A 170 7.99 16.54 10.75
C TYR A 170 8.28 18.03 10.84
N ASN A 171 7.27 18.87 11.08
CA ASN A 171 7.30 20.32 10.98
C ASN A 171 7.60 20.83 9.56
N THR A 172 8.82 20.56 9.06
CA THR A 172 9.28 20.90 7.72
C THR A 172 9.78 19.66 6.98
N PHE A 173 9.41 19.53 5.71
CA PHE A 173 9.87 18.44 4.86
C PHE A 173 9.96 18.90 3.40
N LYS A 174 10.78 18.20 2.61
CA LYS A 174 10.78 18.28 1.15
C LYS A 174 10.41 16.91 0.59
N LEU A 175 9.48 16.87 -0.37
CA LEU A 175 9.16 15.65 -1.09
C LEU A 175 10.19 15.43 -2.19
N GLU A 176 11.02 14.39 -2.06
CA GLU A 176 12.11 14.08 -2.98
C GLU A 176 11.66 13.14 -4.10
N SER A 177 10.92 12.08 -3.75
CA SER A 177 10.38 11.15 -4.74
C SER A 177 9.05 10.52 -4.37
N ILE A 178 8.38 9.97 -5.37
CA ILE A 178 7.07 9.31 -5.28
C ILE A 178 7.03 8.04 -6.13
N GLU A 179 6.46 6.98 -5.58
CA GLU A 179 6.36 5.65 -6.18
C GLU A 179 4.99 5.03 -5.88
N LEU A 180 4.36 4.39 -6.88
CA LEU A 180 3.24 3.48 -6.64
C LEU A 180 3.81 2.16 -6.17
N ILE A 181 3.34 1.62 -5.05
CA ILE A 181 3.84 0.35 -4.55
C ILE A 181 3.16 -0.76 -5.35
N PRO A 182 3.87 -1.49 -6.23
CA PRO A 182 3.19 -2.40 -7.13
C PRO A 182 2.80 -3.68 -6.36
N ASP A 183 1.65 -4.26 -6.67
CA ASP A 183 1.12 -5.45 -5.96
C ASP A 183 2.14 -6.62 -5.94
N SER A 184 3.03 -6.71 -6.94
CA SER A 184 4.10 -7.71 -7.07
C SER A 184 5.28 -7.51 -6.09
N TYR A 185 5.37 -6.34 -5.44
CA TYR A 185 6.43 -6.00 -4.50
C TYR A 185 6.09 -6.39 -3.05
N ILE A 186 4.84 -6.76 -2.77
CA ILE A 186 4.34 -7.15 -1.46
C ILE A 186 4.76 -8.59 -1.13
N TYR A 187 6.05 -8.79 -0.79
CA TYR A 187 6.50 -10.02 -0.11
C TYR A 187 6.07 -10.00 1.35
N ASP A 188 6.09 -8.81 1.97
CA ASP A 188 5.52 -8.57 3.28
C ASP A 188 4.02 -8.35 3.17
N ARG A 189 3.24 -9.39 3.49
CA ARG A 189 1.77 -9.34 3.55
C ARG A 189 1.24 -8.31 4.55
N LEU A 190 2.10 -7.75 5.40
CA LEU A 190 1.74 -6.70 6.34
C LEU A 190 1.81 -5.29 5.77
N ASN A 191 2.53 -5.09 4.66
CA ASN A 191 2.60 -3.80 3.99
C ASN A 191 1.25 -3.48 3.31
N THR A 192 0.64 -2.37 3.72
CA THR A 192 -0.63 -1.85 3.18
C THR A 192 -0.43 -0.58 2.37
N GLY A 193 0.82 -0.14 2.16
CA GLY A 193 1.11 1.03 1.36
C GLY A 193 0.74 0.78 -0.10
N ASP A 194 -0.04 1.70 -0.66
CA ASP A 194 -0.37 1.78 -2.07
C ASP A 194 0.50 2.85 -2.76
N LEU A 195 0.96 3.85 -1.99
CA LEU A 195 1.86 4.92 -2.42
C LEU A 195 3.03 5.05 -1.44
N GLN A 196 4.24 5.28 -1.96
CA GLN A 196 5.42 5.61 -1.17
C GLN A 196 5.90 7.02 -1.48
N LEU A 197 6.18 7.79 -0.43
CA LEU A 197 6.83 9.08 -0.50
C LEU A 197 8.21 8.98 0.16
N ILE A 198 9.23 9.51 -0.52
CA ILE A 198 10.55 9.71 0.09
C ILE A 198 10.66 11.20 0.42
N LEU A 199 10.82 11.48 1.71
CA LEU A 199 10.92 12.82 2.27
C LEU A 199 12.35 13.11 2.68
N LEU A 200 12.77 14.37 2.56
CA LEU A 200 13.94 14.91 3.23
C LEU A 200 13.47 15.73 4.43
N VAL A 201 13.81 15.28 5.63
CA VAL A 201 13.48 15.91 6.92
C VAL A 201 14.77 16.05 7.69
N ASP A 202 15.14 17.28 8.08
CA ASP A 202 16.38 17.54 8.84
C ASP A 202 17.65 16.90 8.23
N LYS A 203 17.73 16.91 6.89
CA LYS A 203 18.80 16.28 6.07
C LYS A 203 18.80 14.75 6.07
N GLU A 204 17.81 14.10 6.67
CA GLU A 204 17.63 12.66 6.66
C GLU A 204 16.51 12.23 5.70
N TYR A 205 16.71 11.08 5.06
CA TYR A 205 15.71 10.47 4.19
C TYR A 205 14.73 9.64 5.01
N ILE A 206 13.45 10.00 4.92
CA ILE A 206 12.36 9.30 5.58
C ILE A 206 11.43 8.70 4.53
N VAL A 207 11.10 7.42 4.70
CA VAL A 207 10.14 6.72 3.84
C VAL A 207 8.78 6.73 4.52
N GLU A 208 7.79 7.30 3.83
CA GLU A 208 6.39 7.28 4.25
C GLU A 208 5.56 6.43 3.28
N ASN A 209 4.94 5.38 3.81
CA ASN A 209 4.01 4.55 3.06
C ASN A 209 2.59 5.01 3.38
N ILE A 210 1.77 5.17 2.34
CA ILE A 210 0.38 5.63 2.44
C ILE A 210 -0.53 4.52 1.90
N SER A 211 -1.49 4.09 2.72
CA SER A 211 -2.60 3.24 2.26
C SER A 211 -3.76 4.11 1.83
N LEU A 212 -4.21 3.93 0.59
CA LEU A 212 -5.26 4.71 -0.05
C LEU A 212 -6.57 3.90 -0.02
N LYS A 213 -7.65 4.54 0.42
CA LYS A 213 -9.00 3.96 0.43
C LYS A 213 -9.98 4.91 -0.25
N ALA A 214 -10.73 4.41 -1.22
CA ALA A 214 -11.84 5.11 -1.84
C ALA A 214 -13.17 4.47 -1.42
N LEU A 215 -14.04 5.25 -0.79
CA LEU A 215 -15.36 4.83 -0.35
C LEU A 215 -16.41 5.81 -0.90
N ALA A 216 -17.61 5.32 -1.20
CA ALA A 216 -18.65 6.19 -1.76
C ALA A 216 -19.05 7.29 -0.77
N LYS A 217 -19.42 6.88 0.44
CA LYS A 217 -19.94 7.75 1.50
C LYS A 217 -19.22 7.48 2.81
N ARG A 218 -19.33 8.41 3.76
CA ARG A 218 -18.85 8.21 5.13
C ARG A 218 -19.40 6.93 5.72
N THR A 219 -18.50 6.15 6.27
CA THR A 219 -18.80 4.97 7.07
C THR A 219 -18.07 5.11 8.40
N ASN A 220 -18.63 4.54 9.47
CA ASN A 220 -17.97 4.52 10.76
C ASN A 220 -16.88 3.43 10.84
N LYS A 221 -16.71 2.65 9.76
CA LYS A 221 -15.77 1.52 9.70
C LYS A 221 -15.06 1.47 8.35
N ILE A 222 -13.77 1.19 8.35
CA ILE A 222 -12.97 0.93 7.15
C ILE A 222 -12.44 -0.49 7.20
N THR A 223 -12.54 -1.19 6.07
CA THR A 223 -11.83 -2.45 5.92
C THR A 223 -10.32 -2.22 5.79
N THR A 224 -9.54 -2.71 6.74
CA THR A 224 -8.07 -2.59 6.73
C THR A 224 -7.42 -3.73 5.95
N LYS A 225 -7.83 -4.98 6.24
CA LYS A 225 -7.29 -6.21 5.64
C LYS A 225 -8.35 -7.29 5.52
N ASN A 226 -8.08 -8.29 4.68
CA ASN A 226 -8.91 -9.50 4.56
C ASN A 226 -8.09 -10.79 4.80
N PRO A 227 -7.56 -11.01 6.01
CA PRO A 227 -6.70 -12.16 6.28
C PRO A 227 -7.47 -13.49 6.16
N GLY A 228 -6.76 -14.56 5.80
CA GLY A 228 -7.33 -15.90 5.81
C GLY A 228 -7.52 -16.39 7.24
N ILE A 229 -8.60 -17.14 7.49
CA ILE A 229 -8.87 -17.68 8.84
C ILE A 229 -7.74 -18.61 9.31
N GLY A 230 -7.10 -19.34 8.39
CA GLY A 230 -5.99 -20.24 8.71
C GLY A 230 -4.71 -19.52 9.14
N THR A 231 -4.54 -18.25 8.76
CA THR A 231 -3.30 -17.48 9.04
C THR A 231 -3.46 -16.47 10.18
N ILE A 232 -4.69 -16.08 10.55
CA ILE A 232 -4.92 -15.00 11.51
C ILE A 232 -4.33 -15.30 12.89
N LEU A 233 -4.33 -16.56 13.35
CA LEU A 233 -3.76 -16.91 14.64
C LEU A 233 -2.26 -17.22 14.59
N GLY A 234 -1.67 -17.27 13.39
CA GLY A 234 -0.27 -17.60 13.19
C GLY A 234 0.69 -16.44 13.50
N PRO A 235 2.01 -16.67 13.34
CA PRO A 235 3.07 -15.72 13.75
C PRO A 235 3.00 -14.35 13.06
N THR A 236 2.42 -14.27 11.87
CA THR A 236 2.28 -13.01 11.11
C THR A 236 1.30 -12.03 11.74
N TYR A 237 0.37 -12.50 12.56
CA TYR A 237 -0.68 -11.67 13.15
C TYR A 237 -0.61 -11.80 14.67
N PHE A 238 -1.41 -12.68 15.28
CA PHE A 238 -1.54 -12.78 16.74
C PHE A 238 -0.54 -13.74 17.39
N ASN A 239 0.01 -14.72 16.65
CA ASN A 239 0.90 -15.75 17.18
C ASN A 239 0.34 -16.54 18.38
N VAL A 240 -0.93 -16.96 18.29
CA VAL A 240 -1.68 -17.69 19.35
C VAL A 240 -2.10 -19.09 18.92
N GLY A 241 -1.69 -19.54 17.72
CA GLY A 241 -1.90 -20.91 17.24
C GLY A 241 -2.49 -20.98 15.84
N SER A 242 -3.42 -21.91 15.62
CA SER A 242 -4.03 -22.17 14.30
C SER A 242 -5.54 -22.43 14.41
N MET A 243 -6.25 -22.11 13.32
CA MET A 243 -7.67 -22.44 13.11
C MET A 243 -7.86 -23.63 12.17
N GLU A 244 -6.78 -24.23 11.67
CA GLU A 244 -6.83 -25.21 10.58
C GLU A 244 -7.65 -26.46 10.93
N SER A 245 -7.45 -27.05 12.12
CA SER A 245 -8.21 -28.21 12.56
C SER A 245 -9.71 -27.92 12.65
N VAL A 246 -10.08 -26.80 13.27
CA VAL A 246 -11.48 -26.34 13.39
C VAL A 246 -12.09 -26.14 12.01
N VAL A 247 -11.40 -25.47 11.10
CA VAL A 247 -11.89 -25.20 9.75
C VAL A 247 -12.08 -26.49 8.96
N ASN A 248 -11.17 -27.46 9.09
CA ASN A 248 -11.27 -28.76 8.43
C ASN A 248 -12.45 -29.58 8.96
N GLU A 249 -12.68 -29.60 10.28
CA GLU A 249 -13.83 -30.28 10.86
C GLU A 249 -15.15 -29.68 10.38
N ILE A 250 -15.28 -28.35 10.45
CA ILE A 250 -16.49 -27.64 10.00
C ILE A 250 -16.72 -27.82 8.49
N LYS A 251 -15.65 -27.88 7.69
CA LYS A 251 -15.72 -28.21 6.27
C LYS A 251 -16.36 -29.58 6.04
N VAL A 252 -15.92 -30.61 6.77
CA VAL A 252 -16.45 -31.96 6.62
C VAL A 252 -17.95 -31.97 6.94
N LYS A 253 -18.34 -31.39 8.08
CA LYS A 253 -19.76 -31.29 8.49
C LYS A 253 -20.62 -30.50 7.50
N PHE A 254 -20.10 -29.42 6.94
CA PHE A 254 -20.78 -28.67 5.89
C PHE A 254 -21.01 -29.50 4.63
N LEU A 255 -19.98 -30.24 4.18
CA LEU A 255 -20.04 -31.01 2.92
C LEU A 255 -21.03 -32.19 2.98
N ILE A 256 -21.28 -32.74 4.17
CA ILE A 256 -22.28 -33.80 4.39
C ILE A 256 -23.68 -33.24 4.73
N GLY A 257 -23.84 -31.92 4.76
CA GLY A 257 -25.13 -31.26 5.00
C GLY A 257 -25.53 -31.12 6.48
N GLU A 258 -24.64 -31.44 7.42
CA GLU A 258 -24.89 -31.30 8.87
C GLU A 258 -24.83 -29.83 9.34
N LEU A 259 -24.07 -28.98 8.63
CA LEU A 259 -23.98 -27.56 8.93
C LEU A 259 -24.35 -26.71 7.71
N SER A 260 -25.16 -25.69 7.94
CA SER A 260 -25.41 -24.63 6.98
C SER A 260 -24.22 -23.68 6.85
N HIS A 261 -24.30 -22.82 5.84
CA HIS A 261 -23.32 -21.76 5.61
C HIS A 261 -23.23 -20.77 6.79
N THR A 262 -24.36 -20.44 7.44
CA THR A 262 -24.38 -19.51 8.57
C THR A 262 -23.81 -20.17 9.82
N GLU A 263 -24.24 -21.38 10.16
CA GLU A 263 -23.76 -22.11 11.34
C GLU A 263 -22.25 -22.34 11.28
N SER A 264 -21.73 -22.66 10.08
CA SER A 264 -20.29 -22.79 9.85
C SER A 264 -19.51 -21.51 10.23
N LEU A 265 -20.02 -20.34 9.84
CA LEU A 265 -19.38 -19.05 10.14
C LEU A 265 -19.46 -18.71 11.64
N GLU A 266 -20.59 -19.00 12.29
CA GLU A 266 -20.80 -18.72 13.71
C GLU A 266 -19.91 -19.58 14.60
N ILE A 267 -19.77 -20.86 14.30
CA ILE A 267 -18.87 -21.77 15.04
C ILE A 267 -17.42 -21.29 14.89
N ILE A 268 -16.98 -21.02 13.65
CA ILE A 268 -15.62 -20.55 13.39
C ILE A 268 -15.36 -19.20 14.07
N SER A 269 -16.34 -18.30 14.06
CA SER A 269 -16.22 -17.01 14.76
C SER A 269 -16.14 -17.19 16.28
N SER A 270 -16.96 -18.08 16.85
CA SER A 270 -16.93 -18.41 18.28
C SER A 270 -15.55 -18.90 18.71
N GLU A 271 -15.00 -19.88 17.99
CA GLU A 271 -13.69 -20.45 18.27
C GLU A 271 -12.57 -19.43 18.12
N LEU A 272 -12.62 -18.61 17.07
CA LEU A 272 -11.69 -17.49 16.90
C LEU A 272 -11.73 -16.54 18.10
N GLY A 273 -12.92 -16.15 18.54
CA GLY A 273 -13.11 -15.23 19.65
C GLY A 273 -12.61 -15.79 20.99
N VAL A 274 -12.82 -17.08 21.25
CA VAL A 274 -12.30 -17.76 22.45
C VAL A 274 -10.77 -17.77 22.43
N LYS A 275 -10.15 -18.14 21.31
CA LYS A 275 -8.68 -18.15 21.20
C LYS A 275 -8.07 -16.76 21.37
N LEU A 276 -8.68 -15.72 20.78
CA LEU A 276 -8.23 -14.35 20.96
C LEU A 276 -8.40 -13.87 22.40
N ARG A 277 -9.51 -14.18 23.07
CA ARG A 277 -9.74 -13.79 24.46
C ARG A 277 -8.73 -14.40 25.43
N ASN A 278 -8.21 -15.59 25.11
CA ASN A 278 -7.21 -16.29 25.90
C ASN A 278 -5.76 -15.91 25.53
N ALA A 279 -5.56 -15.04 24.54
CA ALA A 279 -4.24 -14.57 24.14
C ALA A 279 -3.64 -13.62 25.19
N THR A 280 -2.32 -13.51 25.23
CA THR A 280 -1.65 -12.49 26.05
C THR A 280 -1.89 -11.09 25.46
N GLN A 281 -1.76 -10.06 26.28
CA GLN A 281 -1.88 -8.68 25.82
C GLN A 281 -0.86 -8.33 24.73
N ASP A 282 0.38 -8.81 24.83
CA ASP A 282 1.40 -8.59 23.79
C ASP A 282 1.01 -9.22 22.45
N GLN A 283 0.44 -10.42 22.47
CA GLN A 283 -0.08 -11.10 21.27
C GLN A 283 -1.26 -10.33 20.64
N LEU A 284 -2.16 -9.80 21.48
CA LEU A 284 -3.28 -8.98 21.04
C LEU A 284 -2.83 -7.66 20.40
N LYS A 285 -1.93 -6.93 21.07
CA LYS A 285 -1.37 -5.66 20.59
C LYS A 285 -0.65 -5.86 19.26
N MET A 286 0.26 -6.84 19.19
CA MET A 286 0.95 -7.21 17.96
C MET A 286 -0.03 -7.55 16.82
N GLY A 287 -1.05 -8.36 17.11
CA GLY A 287 -2.04 -8.75 16.11
C GLY A 287 -2.85 -7.57 15.57
N ILE A 288 -3.26 -6.63 16.44
CA ILE A 288 -3.96 -5.40 16.04
C ILE A 288 -3.05 -4.52 15.18
N GLU A 289 -1.81 -4.26 15.60
CA GLU A 289 -0.85 -3.46 14.83
C GLU A 289 -0.60 -4.07 13.44
N ASN A 290 -0.46 -5.39 13.37
CA ASN A 290 -0.29 -6.12 12.12
C ASN A 290 -1.55 -6.05 11.23
N LEU A 291 -2.76 -5.98 11.80
CA LEU A 291 -4.00 -5.81 11.06
C LEU A 291 -4.22 -4.40 10.53
N LEU A 292 -3.81 -3.38 11.28
CA LEU A 292 -3.89 -1.98 10.87
C LEU A 292 -2.80 -1.64 9.85
N GLY A 293 -1.64 -2.29 9.95
CA GLY A 293 -0.47 -2.01 9.14
C GLY A 293 0.29 -0.78 9.65
N LYS A 294 1.46 -0.52 9.06
CA LYS A 294 2.32 0.62 9.45
C LYS A 294 2.14 1.85 8.57
N ALA A 295 1.41 1.72 7.46
CA ALA A 295 1.19 2.81 6.53
C ALA A 295 0.18 3.82 7.08
N MET A 296 0.42 5.10 6.80
CA MET A 296 -0.56 6.17 7.02
C MET A 296 -1.81 5.89 6.19
N MET A 297 -2.99 5.80 6.81
CA MET A 297 -4.22 5.52 6.07
C MET A 297 -4.88 6.82 5.64
N VAL A 298 -5.23 6.92 4.36
CA VAL A 298 -5.89 8.09 3.80
C VAL A 298 -7.12 7.64 3.05
N VAL A 299 -8.27 8.20 3.43
CA VAL A 299 -9.57 7.76 2.93
C VAL A 299 -10.25 8.92 2.25
N THR A 300 -10.70 8.69 1.02
CA THR A 300 -11.49 9.61 0.23
C THR A 300 -12.93 9.11 0.16
N PHE A 301 -13.88 9.95 0.58
CA PHE A 301 -15.31 9.71 0.41
C PHE A 301 -15.81 10.43 -0.85
N TYR A 302 -15.91 9.71 -1.96
CA TYR A 302 -16.00 10.33 -3.29
C TYR A 302 -17.38 10.85 -3.68
N ASP A 303 -18.47 10.43 -3.03
CA ASP A 303 -19.78 11.10 -3.18
C ASP A 303 -19.87 12.39 -2.33
N GLU A 304 -18.97 12.55 -1.35
CA GLU A 304 -18.99 13.67 -0.40
C GLU A 304 -17.88 14.70 -0.63
N ASN A 305 -16.96 14.43 -1.57
CA ASN A 305 -15.85 15.32 -1.94
C ASN A 305 -14.97 15.72 -0.74
N ILE A 306 -14.60 14.72 0.07
CA ILE A 306 -13.75 14.90 1.25
C ILE A 306 -12.71 13.78 1.36
N SER A 307 -11.59 14.12 1.97
CA SER A 307 -10.58 13.15 2.39
C SER A 307 -10.12 13.46 3.81
N TYR A 308 -9.63 12.46 4.52
CA TYR A 308 -8.99 12.63 5.82
C TYR A 308 -7.90 11.57 5.99
N CYS A 309 -6.93 11.88 6.84
CA CYS A 309 -5.84 11.00 7.17
C CYS A 309 -6.06 10.44 8.58
N LYS A 310 -5.78 9.15 8.75
CA LYS A 310 -5.81 8.45 10.01
C LYS A 310 -4.56 7.60 10.16
N GLU A 311 -3.82 7.88 11.21
CA GLU A 311 -2.89 6.93 11.80
C GLU A 311 -3.57 6.32 13.03
N HIS A 312 -3.37 5.02 13.23
CA HIS A 312 -3.81 4.41 14.47
C HIS A 312 -2.91 4.89 15.61
N SER A 313 -3.51 5.07 16.78
CA SER A 313 -2.75 5.43 17.97
C SER A 313 -1.97 4.22 18.48
N LYS A 314 -0.94 4.48 19.30
CA LYS A 314 -0.28 3.41 20.05
C LYS A 314 -1.29 2.71 20.95
N ILE A 315 -1.15 1.40 21.08
CA ILE A 315 -2.00 0.58 21.95
C ILE A 315 -1.39 0.57 23.35
N GLU A 316 -1.63 1.64 24.10
CA GLU A 316 -1.08 1.83 25.44
C GLU A 316 -1.85 1.00 26.47
N ASP A 317 -3.18 0.99 26.36
CA ASP A 317 -4.09 0.32 27.30
C ASP A 317 -4.24 -1.20 27.06
N GLU A 318 -4.97 -1.85 27.97
CA GLU A 318 -5.40 -3.23 27.83
C GLU A 318 -6.36 -3.40 26.63
N VAL A 319 -6.16 -4.48 25.87
CA VAL A 319 -7.05 -4.89 24.79
C VAL A 319 -8.13 -5.82 25.32
N ILE A 320 -9.39 -5.45 25.11
CA ILE A 320 -10.56 -6.24 25.49
C ILE A 320 -11.13 -6.94 24.25
N VAL A 321 -11.34 -8.26 24.35
CA VAL A 321 -11.92 -9.07 23.26
C VAL A 321 -13.40 -9.32 23.52
N HIS A 322 -14.26 -8.70 22.72
CA HIS A 322 -15.70 -8.93 22.68
C HIS A 322 -16.04 -10.01 21.66
N VAL A 323 -16.35 -11.20 22.16
CA VAL A 323 -16.70 -12.36 21.33
C VAL A 323 -18.13 -12.24 20.82
N LYS A 324 -18.38 -12.67 19.57
CA LYS A 324 -19.72 -12.62 18.93
C LYS A 324 -20.36 -11.23 18.96
N THR A 325 -19.55 -10.18 18.81
CA THR A 325 -19.97 -8.78 18.88
C THR A 325 -19.53 -8.01 17.64
N PRO A 326 -20.45 -7.26 16.98
CA PRO A 326 -21.87 -7.09 17.31
C PRO A 326 -22.77 -8.24 16.83
N THR A 327 -22.24 -9.20 16.07
CA THR A 327 -23.01 -10.34 15.53
C THR A 327 -22.30 -11.65 15.81
N ALA A 328 -23.02 -12.77 15.70
CA ALA A 328 -22.50 -14.11 15.96
C ALA A 328 -21.31 -14.53 15.08
N ILE A 329 -21.11 -13.85 13.93
CA ILE A 329 -19.99 -14.09 13.00
C ILE A 329 -18.85 -13.07 13.15
N GLN A 330 -18.90 -12.20 14.16
CA GLN A 330 -17.93 -11.12 14.39
C GLN A 330 -17.32 -11.19 15.79
N ASN A 331 -16.03 -10.91 15.90
CA ASN A 331 -15.37 -10.62 17.17
C ASN A 331 -14.80 -9.21 17.11
N THR A 332 -14.91 -8.43 18.18
CA THR A 332 -14.40 -7.06 18.22
C THR A 332 -13.33 -6.93 19.29
N LEU A 333 -12.16 -6.42 18.91
CA LEU A 333 -11.11 -6.05 19.85
C LEU A 333 -11.20 -4.54 20.09
N ALA A 334 -11.21 -4.13 21.34
CA ALA A 334 -11.34 -2.74 21.77
C ALA A 334 -10.15 -2.35 22.64
N TRP A 335 -9.61 -1.15 22.45
CA TRP A 335 -8.52 -0.60 23.26
C TRP A 335 -8.74 0.89 23.52
N ASN A 336 -7.86 1.50 24.30
CA ASN A 336 -7.93 2.90 24.72
C ASN A 336 -9.30 3.23 25.33
N ASN A 337 -9.72 2.45 26.33
CA ASN A 337 -11.04 2.56 26.97
C ASN A 337 -12.24 2.44 26.00
N GLY A 338 -12.11 1.62 24.96
CA GLY A 338 -13.15 1.44 23.93
C GLY A 338 -13.26 2.62 22.96
N LEU A 339 -12.26 3.53 22.96
CA LEU A 339 -12.21 4.61 22.00
C LEU A 339 -11.89 4.11 20.60
N GLU A 340 -11.13 3.03 20.49
CA GLU A 340 -10.77 2.41 19.23
C GLU A 340 -11.16 0.94 19.20
N THR A 341 -11.64 0.48 18.04
CA THR A 341 -12.07 -0.89 17.86
C THR A 341 -11.70 -1.43 16.49
N ILE A 342 -11.42 -2.73 16.43
CA ILE A 342 -11.28 -3.49 15.20
C ILE A 342 -12.17 -4.73 15.26
N SER A 343 -13.09 -4.83 14.30
CA SER A 343 -14.01 -5.96 14.18
C SER A 343 -13.49 -6.97 13.15
N LEU A 344 -13.43 -8.24 13.53
CA LEU A 344 -13.05 -9.37 12.69
C LEU A 344 -14.31 -10.16 12.31
N ARG A 345 -14.82 -9.95 11.09
CA ARG A 345 -15.99 -10.66 10.56
C ARG A 345 -15.58 -11.89 9.76
N VAL A 346 -16.05 -13.06 10.14
CA VAL A 346 -15.84 -14.30 9.37
C VAL A 346 -16.76 -14.32 8.14
N LYS A 347 -16.19 -14.64 6.98
CA LYS A 347 -16.93 -14.80 5.71
C LYS A 347 -16.32 -15.87 4.82
N PHE A 348 -17.14 -16.48 3.99
CA PHE A 348 -16.65 -17.25 2.84
C PHE A 348 -16.06 -16.31 1.78
N SER A 349 -15.03 -16.77 1.07
CA SER A 349 -14.38 -16.00 0.00
C SER A 349 -15.23 -15.87 -1.26
N ARG A 350 -16.22 -16.76 -1.43
CA ARG A 350 -17.17 -16.78 -2.54
C ARG A 350 -18.58 -16.84 -1.97
N GLY A 351 -19.55 -16.41 -2.78
CA GLY A 351 -20.96 -16.43 -2.40
C GLY A 351 -21.50 -17.84 -2.17
N HIS A 352 -22.66 -17.91 -1.51
CA HIS A 352 -23.33 -19.14 -1.09
C HIS A 352 -23.48 -20.19 -2.20
N ASN A 353 -23.73 -19.75 -3.44
CA ASN A 353 -23.93 -20.63 -4.61
C ASN A 353 -22.70 -21.47 -5.00
N HIS A 354 -21.52 -21.19 -4.45
CA HIS A 354 -20.31 -21.96 -4.70
C HIS A 354 -20.07 -23.08 -3.67
N GLY A 355 -21.00 -23.31 -2.73
CA GLY A 355 -20.82 -24.26 -1.64
C GLY A 355 -19.65 -23.86 -0.74
N TRP A 356 -18.81 -24.83 -0.36
CA TRP A 356 -17.64 -24.55 0.46
C TRP A 356 -16.56 -23.78 -0.32
N SER A 357 -16.15 -22.63 0.21
CA SER A 357 -14.98 -21.89 -0.28
C SER A 357 -14.04 -21.54 0.86
N SER A 358 -12.85 -21.01 0.54
CA SER A 358 -11.89 -20.58 1.57
C SER A 358 -12.52 -19.55 2.51
N ILE A 359 -12.22 -19.62 3.80
CA ILE A 359 -12.77 -18.70 4.79
C ILE A 359 -11.77 -17.59 5.07
N LYS A 360 -12.25 -16.36 5.06
CA LYS A 360 -11.49 -15.13 5.29
C LYS A 360 -12.17 -14.30 6.36
N LEU A 361 -11.42 -13.35 6.89
CA LEU A 361 -11.94 -12.29 7.73
C LEU A 361 -12.12 -11.02 6.90
N THR A 362 -13.10 -10.19 7.25
CA THR A 362 -13.03 -8.75 7.01
C THR A 362 -12.55 -8.11 8.31
N SER A 363 -11.42 -7.42 8.29
CA SER A 363 -10.94 -6.62 9.42
C SER A 363 -11.42 -5.18 9.25
N GLU A 364 -12.27 -4.70 10.15
CA GLU A 364 -12.92 -3.40 10.07
C GLU A 364 -12.50 -2.52 11.24
N TYR A 365 -11.73 -1.47 10.98
CA TYR A 365 -11.31 -0.48 11.97
C TYR A 365 -12.33 0.64 12.07
N GLN A 366 -12.69 1.03 13.29
CA GLN A 366 -13.65 2.11 13.53
C GLN A 366 -13.01 3.48 13.30
N LEU A 367 -13.67 4.28 12.47
CA LEU A 367 -13.44 5.71 12.34
C LEU A 367 -14.36 6.42 13.33
N LYS A 368 -13.78 7.15 14.29
CA LYS A 368 -14.54 8.09 15.12
C LYS A 368 -14.32 9.51 14.61
#